data_AF-A0A9D5FWN8-F1
#
_entry.id   AF-A0A9D5FWN8-F1
#
_cell.length_a   1.000
_cell.length_b   1.000
_cell.length_c   1.000
_cell.angle_alpha   90.00
_cell.angle_beta   90.00
_cell.angle_gamma   90.00
#
_symmetry.space_group_name_H-M   'P 1'
#
loop_
_entity.id
_entity.type
_entity.pdbx_description
1 polymer ?
#
loop_
_entity_poly.entity_id
_entity_poly.type
_entity_poly.pdbx_seq_one_letter_code
_entity_poly.pdbx_strand_id
1 'polypeptide(L)'
;MKNHKMYEATDSLISIIQDNYNILQSLGSFGINLGFGDKTVKEVCEEHKVDYFTFLAIVNFTINGYREYDDIERLSISTMLHYLKASHDYFIHFKLPYIRKKLVEALDENDNLARLIMRLYDEYSHTVINHMQYEEKTVFPYVEGLENGVASSNYDIETYSRHHGQIDKKLRELKNIIIKYLPSDGLRNNLLTATLYDIYNCEQWLEQHSHVEEELFIPAIRRLEKMSRQDDVSVKISNMISQQPDNKETLSEREKDVIVALVQGMTNKEIADHLCISINTVITHRRNIARKLQIHSAAGLTIYAIVNNLVDISNVKL
;
A
#
# COMPACT_ATOMS: atom_id res chain seq x y z
N MET A 1 7.38 22.27 -25.41
CA MET A 1 7.47 21.54 -24.12
C MET A 1 6.60 22.30 -23.14
N LYS A 2 5.46 21.76 -22.70
CA LYS A 2 4.73 22.40 -21.59
C LYS A 2 5.64 22.28 -20.35
N ASN A 3 5.97 23.40 -19.72
CA ASN A 3 6.64 23.39 -18.42
C ASN A 3 5.65 22.77 -17.44
N HIS A 4 5.89 21.54 -17.02
CA HIS A 4 5.09 20.85 -16.03
C HIS A 4 5.54 21.35 -14.66
N LYS A 5 4.88 22.40 -14.16
CA LYS A 5 5.10 22.90 -12.81
C LYS A 5 4.71 21.78 -11.84
N MET A 6 5.65 21.33 -11.03
CA MET A 6 5.35 20.47 -9.88
C MET A 6 4.75 21.34 -8.79
N TYR A 7 3.58 20.96 -8.31
CA TYR A 7 2.90 21.67 -7.23
C TYR A 7 3.44 21.22 -5.89
N GLU A 8 3.61 22.18 -5.00
CA GLU A 8 4.13 21.99 -3.65
C GLU A 8 3.09 22.36 -2.58
N ALA A 9 3.35 21.95 -1.35
CA ALA A 9 2.46 22.18 -0.22
C ALA A 9 2.24 23.68 0.10
N THR A 10 3.19 24.53 -0.30
CA THR A 10 3.19 25.98 -0.12
C THR A 10 2.52 26.74 -1.28
N ASP A 11 2.22 26.07 -2.40
CA ASP A 11 1.46 26.70 -3.48
C ASP A 11 0.04 27.03 -3.00
N SER A 12 -0.50 28.16 -3.47
CA SER A 12 -1.91 28.50 -3.23
C SER A 12 -2.81 27.59 -4.05
N LEU A 13 -3.87 27.03 -3.45
CA LEU A 13 -4.75 26.09 -4.15
C LEU A 13 -5.46 26.75 -5.34
N ILE A 14 -5.71 28.07 -5.28
CA ILE A 14 -6.28 28.81 -6.40
C ILE A 14 -5.33 28.86 -7.61
N SER A 15 -4.01 28.92 -7.38
CA SER A 15 -3.03 28.94 -8.46
C SER A 15 -3.02 27.62 -9.23
N ILE A 16 -3.19 26.50 -8.53
CA ILE A 16 -3.27 25.16 -9.14
C ILE A 16 -4.52 25.04 -10.03
N ILE A 17 -5.67 25.54 -9.56
CA ILE A 17 -6.92 25.54 -10.33
C ILE A 17 -6.82 26.46 -11.55
N GLN A 18 -6.15 27.62 -11.43
CA GLN A 18 -5.93 28.53 -12.55
C GLN A 18 -5.06 27.92 -13.63
N ASP A 19 -4.02 27.18 -13.24
CA ASP A 19 -3.15 26.46 -14.17
C ASP A 19 -3.89 25.27 -14.81
N ASN A 20 -4.73 24.58 -14.04
CA ASN A 20 -5.48 23.42 -14.50
C ASN A 20 -6.84 23.27 -13.81
N TYR A 21 -7.90 23.81 -14.44
CA TYR A 21 -9.26 23.77 -13.90
C TYR A 21 -9.83 22.35 -13.77
N ASN A 22 -9.24 21.35 -14.40
CA ASN A 22 -9.69 19.97 -14.26
C ASN A 22 -9.63 19.53 -12.79
N ILE A 23 -8.66 20.02 -12.01
CA ILE A 23 -8.53 19.67 -10.58
C ILE A 23 -9.80 19.91 -9.76
N LEU A 24 -10.70 20.80 -10.20
CA LEU A 24 -11.99 21.04 -9.55
C LEU A 24 -12.78 19.75 -9.32
N GLN A 25 -12.71 18.80 -10.25
CA GLN A 25 -13.36 17.50 -10.11
C GLN A 25 -12.67 16.64 -9.05
N SER A 26 -11.33 16.64 -9.01
CA SER A 26 -10.54 15.91 -8.02
C SER A 26 -10.74 16.44 -6.60
N LEU A 27 -10.96 17.76 -6.41
CA LEU A 27 -11.21 18.34 -5.09
C LEU A 27 -12.42 17.71 -4.40
N GLY A 28 -13.50 17.49 -5.15
CA GLY A 28 -14.70 16.82 -4.64
C GLY A 28 -14.41 15.40 -4.15
N SER A 29 -13.56 14.67 -4.88
CA SER A 29 -13.13 13.32 -4.48
C SER A 29 -12.30 13.32 -3.19
N PHE A 30 -11.60 14.41 -2.85
CA PHE A 30 -10.92 14.56 -1.56
C PHE A 30 -11.82 15.09 -0.43
N GLY A 31 -13.11 15.36 -0.70
CA GLY A 31 -13.99 16.02 0.28
C GLY A 31 -13.64 17.50 0.52
N ILE A 32 -12.92 18.12 -0.42
CA ILE A 32 -12.56 19.53 -0.37
C ILE A 32 -13.62 20.33 -1.11
N ASN A 33 -14.33 21.18 -0.36
CA ASN A 33 -15.35 22.06 -0.92
C ASN A 33 -14.72 23.38 -1.39
N LEU A 34 -15.38 24.04 -2.36
CA LEU A 34 -15.01 25.39 -2.77
C LEU A 34 -15.19 26.38 -1.61
N GLY A 35 -14.43 27.47 -1.62
CA GLY A 35 -14.47 28.50 -0.57
C GLY A 35 -13.25 28.54 0.36
N PHE A 36 -12.12 27.98 -0.07
CA PHE A 36 -10.86 27.96 0.68
C PHE A 36 -10.07 29.28 0.68
N GLY A 37 -10.51 30.31 -0.06
CA GLY A 37 -9.83 31.61 -0.14
C GLY A 37 -8.44 31.50 -0.76
N ASP A 38 -7.47 32.24 -0.20
CA ASP A 38 -6.08 32.27 -0.68
C ASP A 38 -5.17 31.21 -0.04
N LYS A 39 -5.75 30.28 0.74
CA LYS A 39 -5.02 29.24 1.49
C LYS A 39 -4.14 28.38 0.58
N THR A 40 -3.02 27.95 1.15
CA THR A 40 -2.09 26.99 0.54
C THR A 40 -2.69 25.59 0.48
N VAL A 41 -2.13 24.72 -0.37
CA VAL A 41 -2.53 23.29 -0.43
C VAL A 41 -2.48 22.65 0.94
N LYS A 42 -1.40 22.89 1.70
CA LYS A 42 -1.24 22.31 3.04
C LYS A 42 -2.36 22.74 3.98
N GLU A 43 -2.63 24.04 4.06
CA GLU A 43 -3.66 24.58 4.96
C GLU A 43 -5.05 24.01 4.64
N VAL A 44 -5.40 23.92 3.35
CA VAL A 44 -6.69 23.36 2.92
C VAL A 44 -6.78 21.88 3.24
N CYS A 45 -5.73 21.11 2.95
CA CYS A 45 -5.71 19.68 3.26
C CYS A 45 -5.82 19.42 4.76
N GLU A 46 -5.10 20.16 5.59
CA GLU A 46 -5.15 20.05 7.06
C GLU A 46 -6.54 20.36 7.62
N GLU A 47 -7.20 21.42 7.13
CA GLU A 47 -8.57 21.79 7.54
C GLU A 47 -9.59 20.71 7.18
N HIS A 48 -9.43 20.07 6.02
CA HIS A 48 -10.32 19.01 5.53
C HIS A 48 -9.89 17.59 5.97
N LYS A 49 -8.84 17.47 6.79
CA LYS A 49 -8.28 16.18 7.25
C LYS A 49 -7.86 15.26 6.09
N VAL A 50 -7.35 15.85 5.02
CA VAL A 50 -6.77 15.16 3.87
C VAL A 50 -5.26 15.12 4.05
N ASP A 51 -4.64 13.97 3.80
CA ASP A 51 -3.18 13.91 3.76
C ASP A 51 -2.65 14.71 2.56
N TYR A 52 -2.01 15.85 2.83
CA TYR A 52 -1.57 16.79 1.79
C TYR A 52 -0.52 16.17 0.86
N PHE A 53 0.25 15.20 1.35
CA PHE A 53 1.26 14.51 0.54
C PHE A 53 0.58 13.64 -0.53
N THR A 54 -0.39 12.82 -0.11
CA THR A 54 -1.20 11.98 -1.00
C THR A 54 -2.02 12.82 -1.98
N PHE A 55 -2.58 13.93 -1.51
CA PHE A 55 -3.24 14.90 -2.38
C PHE A 55 -2.30 15.39 -3.49
N LEU A 56 -1.12 15.89 -3.13
CA LEU A 56 -0.13 16.37 -4.10
C LEU A 56 0.38 15.26 -5.02
N ALA A 57 0.54 14.03 -4.52
CA ALA A 57 0.95 12.89 -5.34
C ALA A 57 -0.08 12.63 -6.45
N ILE A 58 -1.37 12.57 -6.11
CA ILE A 58 -2.45 12.36 -7.08
C ILE A 58 -2.58 13.56 -8.03
N VAL A 59 -2.50 14.78 -7.52
CA VAL A 59 -2.61 16.00 -8.34
C VAL A 59 -1.45 16.13 -9.33
N ASN A 60 -0.22 15.96 -8.87
CA ASN A 60 0.95 16.01 -9.74
C ASN A 60 1.00 14.84 -10.72
N PHE A 61 0.53 13.65 -10.31
CA PHE A 61 0.41 12.51 -11.21
C PHE A 61 -0.61 12.78 -12.32
N THR A 62 -1.81 13.25 -11.97
CA THR A 62 -2.89 13.52 -12.94
C THR A 62 -2.56 14.68 -13.88
N ILE A 63 -1.83 15.71 -13.42
CA ILE A 63 -1.49 16.89 -14.24
C ILE A 63 -0.20 16.68 -15.05
N ASN A 64 0.83 16.11 -14.45
CA ASN A 64 2.18 16.06 -15.02
C ASN A 64 2.61 14.66 -15.47
N GLY A 65 1.81 13.62 -15.17
CA GLY A 65 2.22 12.23 -15.35
C GLY A 65 3.41 11.85 -14.47
N TYR A 66 3.67 12.61 -13.40
CA TYR A 66 4.87 12.47 -12.59
C TYR A 66 4.80 11.22 -11.70
N ARG A 67 5.87 10.43 -11.71
CA ARG A 67 5.96 9.12 -11.06
C ARG A 67 7.25 9.03 -10.23
N GLU A 68 7.34 9.73 -9.12
CA GLU A 68 8.39 9.42 -8.14
C GLU A 68 7.92 8.28 -7.24
N TYR A 69 8.30 7.05 -7.62
CA TYR A 69 8.01 5.83 -6.86
C TYR A 69 8.77 5.76 -5.52
N ASP A 70 9.82 6.56 -5.33
CA ASP A 70 10.65 6.56 -4.12
C ASP A 70 9.87 7.00 -2.87
N ASP A 71 8.72 7.64 -3.07
CA ASP A 71 7.96 8.33 -2.04
C ASP A 71 6.61 7.65 -1.74
N ILE A 72 6.35 6.47 -2.33
CA ILE A 72 5.15 5.64 -2.08
C ILE A 72 4.99 5.31 -0.59
N GLU A 73 6.09 5.29 0.17
CA GLU A 73 6.10 5.07 1.63
C GLU A 73 5.18 6.04 2.39
N ARG A 74 5.01 7.24 1.85
CA ARG A 74 4.35 8.36 2.52
C ARG A 74 2.88 8.49 2.12
N LEU A 75 2.41 7.68 1.17
CA LEU A 75 1.03 7.70 0.73
C LEU A 75 0.12 7.18 1.84
N SER A 76 -0.92 7.94 2.16
CA SER A 76 -1.97 7.60 3.10
C SER A 76 -3.00 6.71 2.40
N ILE A 77 -3.01 5.42 2.74
CA ILE A 77 -3.99 4.44 2.22
C ILE A 77 -5.43 4.89 2.52
N SER A 78 -5.70 5.34 3.75
CA SER A 78 -6.98 5.94 4.12
C SER A 78 -7.40 7.12 3.21
N THR A 79 -6.49 8.02 2.85
CA THR A 79 -6.80 9.15 1.96
C THR A 79 -7.10 8.67 0.54
N MET A 80 -6.36 7.66 0.04
CA MET A 80 -6.60 7.06 -1.27
C MET A 80 -7.96 6.34 -1.32
N LEU A 81 -8.30 5.57 -0.28
CA LEU A 81 -9.61 4.91 -0.17
C LEU A 81 -10.76 5.92 -0.15
N HIS A 82 -10.60 7.02 0.59
CA HIS A 82 -11.58 8.11 0.58
C HIS A 82 -11.73 8.70 -0.82
N TYR A 83 -10.61 9.01 -1.49
CA TYR A 83 -10.58 9.55 -2.85
C TYR A 83 -11.30 8.65 -3.86
N LEU A 84 -11.00 7.34 -3.85
CA LEU A 84 -11.60 6.38 -4.79
C LEU A 84 -13.10 6.21 -4.52
N LYS A 85 -13.51 6.03 -3.26
CA LYS A 85 -14.94 5.91 -2.89
C LYS A 85 -15.75 7.15 -3.25
N ALA A 86 -15.22 8.35 -2.99
CA ALA A 86 -15.89 9.59 -3.36
C ALA A 86 -15.97 9.77 -4.89
N SER A 87 -14.95 9.31 -5.62
CA SER A 87 -14.98 9.27 -7.09
C SER A 87 -16.06 8.32 -7.61
N HIS A 88 -16.20 7.13 -6.99
CA HIS A 88 -17.26 6.18 -7.34
C HIS A 88 -18.66 6.77 -7.12
N ASP A 89 -18.90 7.38 -5.95
CA ASP A 89 -20.16 8.03 -5.64
C ASP A 89 -20.53 9.08 -6.70
N TYR A 90 -19.56 9.93 -7.08
CA TYR A 90 -19.72 10.90 -8.14
C TYR A 90 -20.11 10.26 -9.49
N PHE A 91 -19.43 9.19 -9.91
CA PHE A 91 -19.74 8.55 -11.19
C PHE A 91 -21.10 7.85 -11.17
N ILE A 92 -21.35 7.04 -10.15
CA ILE A 92 -22.53 6.18 -10.02
C ILE A 92 -23.79 7.02 -9.81
N HIS A 93 -23.75 7.99 -8.90
CA HIS A 93 -24.94 8.69 -8.43
C HIS A 93 -25.15 10.05 -9.09
N PHE A 94 -24.13 10.61 -9.75
CA PHE A 94 -24.24 11.90 -10.41
C PHE A 94 -23.91 11.85 -11.90
N LYS A 95 -22.66 11.56 -12.30
CA LYS A 95 -22.19 11.82 -13.67
C LYS A 95 -22.84 10.90 -14.72
N LEU A 96 -22.92 9.59 -14.45
CA LEU A 96 -23.54 8.64 -15.39
C LEU A 96 -25.06 8.91 -15.54
N PRO A 97 -25.85 9.05 -14.45
CA PRO A 97 -27.26 9.44 -14.58
C PRO A 97 -27.46 10.80 -15.26
N TYR A 98 -26.59 11.76 -15.00
CA TYR A 98 -26.64 13.10 -15.61
C TYR A 98 -26.47 13.04 -17.13
N ILE A 99 -25.46 12.33 -17.64
CA ILE A 99 -25.25 12.15 -19.08
C ILE A 99 -26.44 11.42 -19.69
N ARG A 100 -26.92 10.35 -19.04
CA ARG A 100 -28.10 9.61 -19.51
C ARG A 100 -29.31 10.52 -19.71
N LYS A 101 -29.57 11.42 -18.75
CA LYS A 101 -30.66 12.40 -18.85
C LYS A 101 -30.51 13.33 -20.06
N LYS A 102 -29.29 13.81 -20.32
CA LYS A 102 -29.02 14.68 -21.48
C LYS A 102 -29.14 13.93 -22.80
N LEU A 103 -28.74 12.66 -22.86
CA LEU A 103 -28.96 11.82 -24.04
C LEU A 103 -30.46 11.65 -24.33
N VAL A 104 -31.29 11.42 -23.32
CA VAL A 104 -32.75 11.33 -23.47
C VAL A 104 -33.34 12.64 -23.99
N GLU A 105 -32.85 13.79 -23.52
CA GLU A 105 -33.30 15.11 -23.98
C GLU A 105 -32.86 15.42 -25.42
N ALA A 106 -31.67 14.94 -25.82
CA ALA A 106 -31.05 15.25 -27.09
C ALA A 106 -31.46 14.31 -28.24
N LEU A 107 -31.92 13.10 -27.93
CA LEU A 107 -32.22 12.05 -28.90
C LEU A 107 -33.73 11.85 -29.10
N ASP A 108 -34.12 11.51 -30.32
CA ASP A 108 -35.52 11.16 -30.64
C ASP A 108 -35.79 9.69 -30.37
N GLU A 109 -36.68 9.37 -29.43
CA GLU A 109 -37.04 7.98 -29.09
C GLU A 109 -37.64 7.18 -30.27
N ASN A 110 -38.15 7.87 -31.28
CA ASN A 110 -38.69 7.24 -32.48
C ASN A 110 -37.60 6.83 -33.48
N ASP A 111 -36.39 7.38 -33.36
CA ASP A 111 -35.24 7.02 -34.20
C ASP A 111 -34.59 5.71 -33.71
N ASN A 112 -34.41 4.77 -34.65
CA ASN A 112 -33.74 3.51 -34.38
C ASN A 112 -32.28 3.72 -33.91
N LEU A 113 -31.61 4.75 -34.44
CA LEU A 113 -30.22 5.07 -34.08
C LEU A 113 -30.13 5.63 -32.66
N ALA A 114 -31.07 6.48 -32.27
CA ALA A 114 -31.21 6.97 -30.91
C ALA A 114 -31.38 5.82 -29.90
N ARG A 115 -32.25 4.85 -30.21
CA ARG A 115 -32.42 3.66 -29.35
C ARG A 115 -31.13 2.82 -29.24
N LEU A 116 -30.35 2.71 -30.32
CA LEU A 116 -29.06 2.03 -30.29
C LEU A 116 -28.06 2.77 -29.38
N ILE A 117 -27.96 4.10 -29.51
CA ILE A 117 -27.10 4.93 -28.65
C ILE A 117 -27.47 4.76 -27.17
N MET A 118 -28.77 4.82 -26.85
CA MET A 118 -29.25 4.64 -25.48
C MET A 118 -28.87 3.26 -24.93
N ARG A 119 -29.02 2.20 -25.73
CA ARG A 119 -28.61 0.85 -25.31
C ARG A 119 -27.10 0.75 -25.06
N LEU A 120 -26.28 1.29 -25.97
CA LEU A 120 -24.82 1.30 -25.81
C LEU A 120 -24.40 2.05 -24.54
N TYR A 121 -25.07 3.17 -24.24
CA TYR A 121 -24.81 3.95 -23.04
C TYR A 121 -25.21 3.22 -21.75
N ASP A 122 -26.39 2.61 -21.73
CA ASP A 122 -26.91 1.88 -20.58
C ASP A 122 -26.03 0.66 -20.26
N GLU A 123 -25.61 -0.08 -21.28
CA GLU A 123 -24.67 -1.19 -21.11
C GLU A 123 -23.30 -0.74 -20.61
N TYR A 124 -22.77 0.36 -21.16
CA TYR A 124 -21.51 0.95 -20.69
C TYR A 124 -21.59 1.35 -19.22
N SER A 125 -22.64 2.09 -18.84
CA SER A 125 -22.86 2.57 -17.48
C SER A 125 -22.98 1.40 -16.51
N HIS A 126 -23.69 0.34 -16.92
CA HIS A 126 -23.83 -0.87 -16.11
C HIS A 126 -22.48 -1.57 -15.87
N THR A 127 -21.61 -1.65 -16.88
CA THR A 127 -20.25 -2.20 -16.73
C THR A 127 -19.43 -1.39 -15.72
N VAL A 128 -19.42 -0.05 -15.83
CA VAL A 128 -18.70 0.84 -14.90
C VAL A 128 -19.21 0.66 -13.47
N ILE A 129 -20.54 0.69 -13.29
CA ILE A 129 -21.17 0.57 -11.96
C ILE A 129 -20.82 -0.77 -11.33
N ASN A 130 -20.91 -1.88 -12.07
CA ASN A 130 -20.59 -3.21 -11.53
C ASN A 130 -19.12 -3.34 -11.11
N HIS A 131 -18.22 -2.69 -11.85
CA HIS A 131 -16.79 -2.67 -11.53
C HIS A 131 -16.52 -1.96 -10.20
N MET A 132 -16.98 -0.71 -10.08
CA MET A 132 -16.82 0.10 -8.85
C MET A 132 -17.48 -0.57 -7.64
N GLN A 133 -18.67 -1.19 -7.84
CA GLN A 133 -19.33 -1.94 -6.78
C GLN A 133 -18.57 -3.20 -6.36
N TYR A 134 -17.86 -3.85 -7.27
CA TYR A 134 -17.00 -4.99 -6.94
C TYR A 134 -15.85 -4.55 -6.04
N GLU A 135 -15.19 -3.44 -6.38
CA GLU A 135 -14.12 -2.88 -5.56
C GLU A 135 -14.60 -2.50 -4.16
N GLU A 136 -15.72 -1.80 -4.05
CA GLU A 136 -16.28 -1.41 -2.75
C GLU A 136 -16.69 -2.59 -1.88
N LYS A 137 -17.15 -3.70 -2.50
CA LYS A 137 -17.57 -4.90 -1.77
C LYS A 137 -16.44 -5.86 -1.47
N THR A 138 -15.33 -5.78 -2.19
CA THR A 138 -14.27 -6.81 -2.17
C THR A 138 -12.90 -6.22 -1.90
N VAL A 139 -12.47 -5.26 -2.73
CA VAL A 139 -11.11 -4.69 -2.68
C VAL A 139 -10.96 -3.75 -1.48
N PHE A 140 -11.86 -2.79 -1.30
CA PHE A 140 -11.71 -1.79 -0.23
C PHE A 140 -11.80 -2.41 1.17
N PRO A 141 -12.73 -3.34 1.48
CA PRO A 141 -12.73 -4.01 2.78
C PRO A 141 -11.47 -4.84 3.02
N TYR A 142 -10.89 -5.43 1.96
CA TYR A 142 -9.61 -6.12 2.06
C TYR A 142 -8.47 -5.17 2.42
N VAL A 143 -8.37 -4.02 1.73
CA VAL A 143 -7.33 -3.00 1.98
C VAL A 143 -7.46 -2.40 3.37
N GLU A 144 -8.68 -2.10 3.82
CA GLU A 144 -8.95 -1.66 5.19
C GLU A 144 -8.55 -2.73 6.22
N GLY A 145 -8.83 -4.01 5.95
CA GLY A 145 -8.37 -5.11 6.78
C GLY A 145 -6.85 -5.14 6.89
N LEU A 146 -6.16 -5.00 5.76
CA LEU A 146 -4.70 -4.99 5.69
C LEU A 146 -4.08 -3.79 6.45
N GLU A 147 -4.66 -2.59 6.33
CA GLU A 147 -4.24 -1.40 7.09
C GLU A 147 -4.41 -1.59 8.61
N ASN A 148 -5.42 -2.35 9.02
CA ASN A 148 -5.66 -2.73 10.43
C ASN A 148 -4.87 -3.97 10.88
N GLY A 149 -3.95 -4.49 10.06
CA GLY A 149 -3.13 -5.66 10.38
C GLY A 149 -3.85 -7.01 10.29
N VAL A 150 -5.05 -7.04 9.72
CA VAL A 150 -5.82 -8.27 9.46
C VAL A 150 -5.53 -8.74 8.03
N ALA A 151 -4.50 -9.58 7.89
CA ALA A 151 -4.18 -10.19 6.60
C ALA A 151 -5.18 -11.31 6.26
N SER A 152 -5.96 -11.14 5.19
CA SER A 152 -6.75 -12.22 4.61
C SER A 152 -5.85 -13.18 3.85
N SER A 153 -5.93 -14.48 4.12
CA SER A 153 -5.14 -15.51 3.42
C SER A 153 -5.65 -15.84 2.01
N ASN A 154 -6.87 -15.42 1.67
CA ASN A 154 -7.60 -15.91 0.50
C ASN A 154 -7.75 -14.86 -0.61
N TYR A 155 -7.18 -13.67 -0.44
CA TYR A 155 -7.26 -12.59 -1.41
C TYR A 155 -5.94 -11.79 -1.43
N ASP A 156 -5.51 -11.42 -2.63
CA ASP A 156 -4.36 -10.55 -2.87
C ASP A 156 -4.69 -9.50 -3.93
N ILE A 157 -3.96 -8.39 -3.93
CA ILE A 157 -4.18 -7.30 -4.89
C ILE A 157 -3.84 -7.71 -6.34
N GLU A 158 -3.06 -8.76 -6.54
CA GLU A 158 -2.79 -9.32 -7.87
C GLU A 158 -4.04 -9.94 -8.51
N THR A 159 -4.92 -10.51 -7.70
CA THR A 159 -6.22 -11.04 -8.15
C THR A 159 -7.09 -9.93 -8.76
N TYR A 160 -7.01 -8.72 -8.20
CA TYR A 160 -7.66 -7.52 -8.74
C TYR A 160 -6.96 -7.03 -10.02
N SER A 161 -5.64 -6.80 -9.97
CA SER A 161 -4.86 -6.17 -11.04
C SER A 161 -4.99 -6.88 -12.40
N ARG A 162 -5.20 -8.21 -12.42
CA ARG A 162 -5.36 -8.98 -13.66
C ARG A 162 -6.66 -8.74 -14.43
N HIS A 163 -7.68 -8.16 -13.78
CA HIS A 163 -9.02 -7.99 -14.35
C HIS A 163 -9.38 -6.53 -14.64
N HIS A 164 -8.49 -5.59 -14.31
CA HIS A 164 -8.67 -4.15 -14.52
C HIS A 164 -8.35 -3.78 -15.98
N GLY A 165 -9.20 -2.98 -16.66
CA GLY A 165 -8.83 -2.32 -17.93
C GLY A 165 -9.55 -2.69 -19.24
N GLN A 166 -10.86 -3.00 -19.26
CA GLN A 166 -11.60 -3.22 -20.53
C GLN A 166 -12.93 -2.45 -20.69
N ILE A 167 -13.04 -1.21 -20.20
CA ILE A 167 -14.32 -0.49 -20.17
C ILE A 167 -14.59 0.39 -21.42
N ASP A 168 -13.57 0.69 -22.24
CA ASP A 168 -13.64 1.87 -23.14
C ASP A 168 -14.22 1.65 -24.55
N LYS A 169 -14.35 0.40 -25.01
CA LYS A 169 -14.72 0.14 -26.42
C LYS A 169 -16.13 0.64 -26.77
N LYS A 170 -17.07 0.56 -25.83
CA LYS A 170 -18.49 0.91 -26.07
C LYS A 170 -18.70 2.42 -26.21
N LEU A 171 -18.02 3.24 -25.40
CA LEU A 171 -18.12 4.70 -25.50
C LEU A 171 -17.58 5.22 -26.84
N ARG A 172 -16.50 4.62 -27.35
CA ARG A 172 -15.96 4.99 -28.66
C ARG A 172 -16.96 4.75 -29.78
N GLU A 173 -17.66 3.61 -29.78
CA GLU A 173 -18.71 3.32 -30.75
C GLU A 173 -19.86 4.32 -30.64
N LEU A 174 -20.35 4.57 -29.43
CA LEU A 174 -21.41 5.55 -29.17
C LEU A 174 -21.04 6.94 -29.72
N LYS A 175 -19.86 7.47 -29.37
CA LYS A 175 -19.39 8.79 -29.84
C LYS A 175 -19.32 8.85 -31.36
N ASN A 176 -18.78 7.80 -32.00
CA ASN A 176 -18.68 7.72 -33.45
C ASN A 176 -20.04 7.72 -34.13
N ILE A 177 -21.04 7.05 -33.55
CA ILE A 177 -22.40 7.03 -34.10
C ILE A 177 -22.99 8.45 -34.05
N ILE A 178 -22.89 9.12 -32.90
CA ILE A 178 -23.42 10.48 -32.74
C ILE A 178 -22.76 11.42 -33.75
N ILE A 179 -21.42 11.45 -33.81
CA ILE A 179 -20.68 12.39 -34.68
C ILE A 179 -20.96 12.17 -36.17
N LYS A 180 -21.11 10.91 -36.61
CA LYS A 180 -21.24 10.59 -38.04
C LYS A 180 -22.66 10.68 -38.57
N TYR A 181 -23.66 10.46 -37.73
CA TYR A 181 -25.02 10.19 -38.18
C TYR A 181 -26.09 11.07 -37.51
N LEU A 182 -25.73 11.92 -36.54
CA LEU A 182 -26.66 12.84 -35.86
C LEU A 182 -26.07 14.27 -35.75
N PRO A 183 -26.88 15.35 -35.81
CA PRO A 183 -28.30 15.45 -36.18
C PRO A 183 -28.57 16.29 -37.45
N SER A 184 -29.82 16.26 -37.91
CA SER A 184 -30.31 16.96 -39.11
C SER A 184 -30.92 18.35 -38.84
N ASP A 185 -31.04 18.78 -37.57
CA ASP A 185 -31.59 20.08 -37.16
C ASP A 185 -30.73 20.77 -36.07
N GLY A 186 -30.85 22.11 -35.98
CA GLY A 186 -29.91 22.95 -35.21
C GLY A 186 -30.07 22.90 -33.68
N LEU A 187 -31.28 22.69 -33.14
CA LEU A 187 -31.48 22.67 -31.68
C LEU A 187 -30.94 21.37 -31.08
N ARG A 188 -31.29 20.23 -31.68
CA ARG A 188 -30.78 18.91 -31.25
C ARG A 188 -29.27 18.81 -31.41
N ASN A 189 -28.69 19.53 -32.39
CA ASN A 189 -27.24 19.64 -32.57
C ASN A 189 -26.53 20.23 -31.34
N ASN A 190 -27.05 21.31 -30.77
CA ASN A 190 -26.43 21.95 -29.61
C ASN A 190 -26.52 21.04 -28.37
N LEU A 191 -27.67 20.38 -28.16
CA LEU A 191 -27.84 19.44 -27.05
C LEU A 191 -26.92 18.23 -27.17
N LEU A 192 -26.81 17.63 -28.37
CA LEU A 192 -25.91 16.51 -28.62
C LEU A 192 -24.45 16.92 -28.51
N THR A 193 -24.08 18.10 -28.98
CA THR A 193 -22.72 18.63 -28.85
C THR A 193 -22.35 18.78 -27.37
N ALA A 194 -23.21 19.41 -26.56
CA ALA A 194 -22.98 19.55 -25.12
C ALA A 194 -22.89 18.18 -24.41
N THR A 195 -23.74 17.23 -24.81
CA THR A 195 -23.72 15.86 -24.27
C THR A 195 -22.46 15.10 -24.66
N LEU A 196 -21.97 15.28 -25.89
CA LEU A 196 -20.70 14.71 -26.34
C LEU A 196 -19.53 15.23 -25.51
N TYR A 197 -19.46 16.54 -25.24
CA TYR A 197 -18.44 17.10 -24.35
C TYR A 197 -18.48 16.44 -22.96
N ASP A 198 -19.68 16.25 -22.40
CA ASP A 198 -19.82 15.55 -21.12
C ASP A 198 -19.33 14.11 -21.16
N ILE A 199 -19.57 13.39 -22.27
CA ILE A 199 -19.11 12.01 -22.47
C ILE A 199 -17.57 11.97 -22.59
N TYR A 200 -16.97 12.84 -23.39
CA TYR A 200 -15.51 12.92 -23.53
C TYR A 200 -14.84 13.23 -22.18
N ASN A 201 -15.38 14.21 -21.45
CA ASN A 201 -14.87 14.52 -20.12
C ASN A 201 -15.01 13.32 -19.18
N CYS A 202 -16.19 12.67 -19.14
CA CYS A 202 -16.40 11.51 -18.29
C CYS A 202 -15.42 10.36 -18.58
N GLU A 203 -15.13 10.09 -19.86
CA GLU A 203 -14.16 9.08 -20.27
C GLU A 203 -12.75 9.43 -19.78
N GLN A 204 -12.30 10.66 -19.98
CA GLN A 204 -11.00 11.13 -19.49
C GLN A 204 -10.88 11.04 -17.96
N TRP A 205 -11.96 11.35 -17.24
CA TRP A 205 -11.98 11.24 -15.78
C TRP A 205 -11.91 9.78 -15.29
N LEU A 206 -12.57 8.85 -15.99
CA LEU A 206 -12.48 7.42 -15.67
C LEU A 206 -11.10 6.84 -16.00
N GLU A 207 -10.48 7.30 -17.09
CA GLU A 207 -9.10 6.95 -17.44
C GLU A 207 -8.12 7.43 -16.36
N GLN A 208 -8.26 8.66 -15.87
CA GLN A 208 -7.44 9.18 -14.77
C GLN A 208 -7.67 8.43 -13.45
N HIS A 209 -8.92 8.12 -13.12
CA HIS A 209 -9.26 7.29 -11.95
C HIS A 209 -8.58 5.91 -12.05
N SER A 210 -8.69 5.25 -13.20
CA SER A 210 -8.03 3.96 -13.47
C SER A 210 -6.51 4.06 -13.33
N HIS A 211 -5.91 5.14 -13.80
CA HIS A 211 -4.48 5.37 -13.67
C HIS A 211 -4.03 5.62 -12.22
N VAL A 212 -4.82 6.35 -11.42
CA VAL A 212 -4.52 6.51 -9.98
C VAL A 212 -4.54 5.15 -9.30
N GLU A 213 -5.45 4.26 -9.68
CA GLU A 213 -5.49 2.91 -9.13
C GLU A 213 -4.26 2.09 -9.53
N GLU A 214 -3.95 2.04 -10.82
CA GLU A 214 -2.88 1.21 -11.37
C GLU A 214 -1.49 1.67 -10.94
N GLU A 215 -1.27 2.97 -10.89
CA GLU A 215 0.07 3.56 -10.74
C GLU A 215 0.37 4.01 -9.30
N LEU A 216 -0.65 4.24 -8.47
CA LEU A 216 -0.46 4.66 -7.08
C LEU A 216 -1.06 3.65 -6.10
N PHE A 217 -2.35 3.32 -6.23
CA PHE A 217 -3.08 2.54 -5.22
C PHE A 217 -2.58 1.10 -5.14
N ILE A 218 -2.51 0.40 -6.28
CA ILE A 218 -2.06 -0.99 -6.33
C ILE A 218 -0.60 -1.11 -5.85
N PRO A 219 0.37 -0.28 -6.30
CA PRO A 219 1.73 -0.30 -5.76
C PRO A 219 1.82 -0.07 -4.24
N ALA A 220 1.01 0.87 -3.70
CA ALA A 220 0.97 1.12 -2.27
C ALA A 220 0.46 -0.09 -1.48
N ILE A 221 -0.58 -0.78 -1.97
CA ILE A 221 -1.11 -2.00 -1.36
C ILE A 221 -0.13 -3.16 -1.46
N ARG A 222 0.49 -3.39 -2.63
CA ARG A 222 1.51 -4.45 -2.82
C ARG A 222 2.63 -4.33 -1.79
N ARG A 223 3.04 -3.10 -1.51
CA ARG A 223 4.03 -2.82 -0.47
C ARG A 223 3.48 -3.16 0.92
N LEU A 224 2.27 -2.71 1.24
CA LEU A 224 1.64 -2.98 2.53
C LEU A 224 1.50 -4.50 2.78
N GLU A 225 1.13 -5.26 1.76
CA GLU A 225 1.10 -6.73 1.81
C GLU A 225 2.47 -7.33 2.10
N LYS A 226 3.53 -6.81 1.46
CA LYS A 226 4.90 -7.26 1.68
C LYS A 226 5.38 -6.99 3.11
N MET A 227 5.04 -5.81 3.65
CA MET A 227 5.38 -5.44 5.03
C MET A 227 4.64 -6.33 6.03
N SER A 228 3.33 -6.51 5.87
CA SER A 228 2.53 -7.41 6.72
C SER A 228 3.05 -8.85 6.71
N ARG A 229 3.45 -9.38 5.54
CA ARG A 229 4.09 -10.70 5.44
C ARG A 229 5.46 -10.77 6.11
N GLN A 230 6.26 -9.69 6.06
CA GLN A 230 7.55 -9.63 6.74
C GLN A 230 7.39 -9.57 8.26
N ASP A 231 6.37 -8.85 8.75
CA ASP A 231 6.01 -8.81 10.17
C ASP A 231 5.53 -10.17 10.66
N ASP A 232 4.72 -10.88 9.87
CA ASP A 232 4.35 -12.27 10.18
C ASP A 232 5.56 -13.20 10.27
N VAL A 233 6.54 -13.04 9.37
CA VAL A 233 7.77 -13.84 9.39
C VAL A 233 8.66 -13.44 10.56
N SER A 234 8.82 -12.15 10.86
CA SER A 234 9.63 -11.66 11.98
C SER A 234 9.00 -12.04 13.33
N VAL A 235 7.66 -12.05 13.45
CA VAL A 235 6.92 -12.55 14.60
C VAL A 235 7.02 -14.07 14.69
N LYS A 236 6.91 -14.83 13.59
CA LYS A 236 7.14 -16.28 13.60
C LYS A 236 8.57 -16.63 14.00
N ILE A 237 9.57 -15.90 13.51
CA ILE A 237 10.97 -16.06 13.90
C ILE A 237 11.14 -15.68 15.38
N SER A 238 10.58 -14.55 15.83
CA SER A 238 10.62 -14.13 17.23
C SER A 238 9.93 -15.13 18.15
N ASN A 239 8.82 -15.73 17.73
CA ASN A 239 8.12 -16.79 18.44
C ASN A 239 8.90 -18.11 18.41
N MET A 240 9.60 -18.43 17.33
CA MET A 240 10.53 -19.58 17.28
C MET A 240 11.77 -19.36 18.17
N ILE A 241 12.23 -18.11 18.29
CA ILE A 241 13.35 -17.73 19.17
C ILE A 241 12.89 -17.68 20.64
N SER A 242 11.67 -17.21 20.92
CA SER A 242 11.10 -17.14 22.29
C SER A 242 10.47 -18.45 22.76
N GLN A 243 10.29 -19.44 21.88
CA GLN A 243 10.06 -20.84 22.25
C GLN A 243 11.36 -21.63 22.51
N GLN A 244 12.54 -21.01 22.44
CA GLN A 244 13.65 -21.51 23.24
C GLN A 244 13.35 -21.15 24.71
N PRO A 245 13.26 -22.13 25.62
CA PRO A 245 12.98 -21.85 27.00
C PRO A 245 14.04 -20.88 27.53
N ASP A 246 13.52 -19.82 28.13
CA ASP A 246 14.20 -18.76 28.86
C ASP A 246 15.52 -19.26 29.47
N ASN A 247 16.62 -18.95 28.81
CA ASN A 247 17.95 -19.09 29.37
C ASN A 247 18.64 -17.76 29.11
N LYS A 248 18.35 -16.77 29.97
CA LYS A 248 19.38 -15.84 30.40
C LYS A 248 20.71 -16.59 30.39
N GLU A 249 21.68 -16.10 29.62
CA GLU A 249 22.99 -16.69 29.38
C GLU A 249 23.76 -16.90 30.70
N THR A 250 23.28 -17.86 31.46
CA THR A 250 23.88 -18.40 32.66
C THR A 250 24.43 -19.76 32.24
N LEU A 251 25.66 -20.00 32.64
CA LEU A 251 26.27 -21.30 32.45
C LEU A 251 25.40 -22.32 33.21
N SER A 252 25.03 -23.40 32.54
CA SER A 252 24.42 -24.55 33.21
C SER A 252 25.39 -25.10 34.27
N GLU A 253 24.87 -25.76 35.30
CA GLU A 253 25.71 -26.39 36.34
C GLU A 253 26.78 -27.32 35.72
N ARG A 254 26.43 -28.04 34.64
CA ARG A 254 27.38 -28.88 33.90
C ARG A 254 28.48 -28.11 33.18
N GLU A 255 28.18 -26.92 32.68
CA GLU A 255 29.20 -26.05 32.09
C GLU A 255 30.10 -25.43 33.17
N LYS A 256 29.57 -25.16 34.37
CA LYS A 256 30.38 -24.73 35.52
C LYS A 256 31.35 -25.83 35.97
N ASP A 257 30.89 -27.07 36.08
CA ASP A 257 31.74 -28.22 36.42
C ASP A 257 32.91 -28.40 35.42
N VAL A 258 32.63 -28.23 34.13
CA VAL A 258 33.64 -28.30 33.07
C VAL A 258 34.63 -27.14 33.17
N ILE A 259 34.20 -25.93 33.54
CA ILE A 259 35.10 -24.78 33.77
C ILE A 259 36.03 -25.06 34.96
N VAL A 260 35.52 -25.59 36.07
CA VAL A 260 36.34 -25.92 37.24
C VAL A 260 37.43 -26.94 36.89
N ALA A 261 37.06 -28.00 36.17
CA ALA A 261 38.02 -29.03 35.76
C ALA A 261 39.08 -28.50 34.76
N LEU A 262 38.70 -27.56 33.87
CA LEU A 262 39.64 -26.89 32.97
C LEU A 262 40.63 -26.00 33.74
N VAL A 263 40.17 -25.26 34.75
CA VAL A 263 41.03 -24.40 35.59
C VAL A 263 41.98 -25.23 36.46
N GLN A 264 41.61 -26.46 36.82
CA GLN A 264 42.47 -27.42 37.50
C GLN A 264 43.51 -28.08 36.58
N GLY A 265 43.53 -27.75 35.28
CA GLY A 265 44.50 -28.24 34.30
C GLY A 265 44.20 -29.65 33.76
N MET A 266 42.98 -30.17 33.96
CA MET A 266 42.59 -31.48 33.42
C MET A 266 42.49 -31.47 31.90
N THR A 267 42.94 -32.54 31.27
CA THR A 267 42.76 -32.79 29.84
C THR A 267 41.30 -33.19 29.52
N ASN A 268 40.87 -33.05 28.26
CA ASN A 268 39.50 -33.43 27.86
C ASN A 268 39.13 -34.88 28.22
N LYS A 269 40.12 -35.78 28.25
CA LYS A 269 39.95 -37.18 28.63
C LYS A 269 39.73 -37.32 30.14
N GLU A 270 40.53 -36.64 30.96
CA GLU A 270 40.39 -36.64 32.41
C GLU A 270 39.08 -35.97 32.86
N ILE A 271 38.66 -34.89 32.19
CA ILE A 271 37.36 -34.24 32.47
C ILE A 271 36.20 -35.19 32.16
N ALA A 272 36.29 -35.94 31.06
CA ALA A 272 35.28 -36.92 30.67
C ALA A 272 35.15 -38.03 31.73
N ASP A 273 36.28 -38.55 32.18
CA ASP A 273 36.33 -39.59 33.22
C ASP A 273 35.85 -39.06 34.58
N HIS A 274 36.27 -37.84 34.97
CA HIS A 274 35.90 -37.20 36.24
C HIS A 274 34.40 -36.85 36.34
N LEU A 275 33.82 -36.35 35.24
CA LEU A 275 32.40 -35.97 35.18
C LEU A 275 31.48 -37.11 34.71
N CYS A 276 32.04 -38.30 34.45
CA CYS A 276 31.35 -39.48 33.94
C CYS A 276 30.54 -39.19 32.65
N ILE A 277 31.15 -38.49 31.68
CA ILE A 277 30.56 -38.13 30.39
C ILE A 277 31.50 -38.49 29.23
N SER A 278 31.02 -38.48 27.99
CA SER A 278 31.90 -38.75 26.83
C SER A 278 32.85 -37.58 26.54
N ILE A 279 34.01 -37.87 25.95
CA ILE A 279 34.97 -36.85 25.48
C ILE A 279 34.31 -35.89 24.49
N ASN A 280 33.41 -36.39 23.62
CA ASN A 280 32.67 -35.56 22.68
C ASN A 280 31.73 -34.59 23.41
N THR A 281 31.11 -35.04 24.51
CA THR A 281 30.27 -34.19 25.37
C THR A 281 31.08 -33.06 26.00
N VAL A 282 32.31 -33.33 26.46
CA VAL A 282 33.23 -32.31 26.97
C VAL A 282 33.57 -31.27 25.89
N ILE A 283 33.87 -31.69 24.66
CA ILE A 283 34.17 -30.79 23.53
C ILE A 283 32.96 -29.89 23.23
N THR A 284 31.75 -30.45 23.23
CA THR A 284 30.51 -29.68 23.03
C THR A 284 30.30 -28.66 24.15
N HIS A 285 30.49 -29.04 25.42
CA HIS A 285 30.42 -28.09 26.53
C HIS A 285 31.44 -26.96 26.41
N ARG A 286 32.69 -27.27 26.05
CA ARG A 286 33.73 -26.24 25.81
C ARG A 286 33.34 -25.24 24.72
N ARG A 287 32.75 -25.72 23.62
CA ARG A 287 32.26 -24.85 22.52
C ARG A 287 31.11 -23.96 22.99
N ASN A 288 30.20 -24.50 23.80
CA ASN A 288 29.09 -23.73 24.35
C ASN A 288 29.56 -22.69 25.38
N ILE A 289 30.51 -23.04 26.25
CA ILE A 289 31.14 -22.13 27.20
C ILE A 289 31.83 -20.98 26.45
N ALA A 290 32.65 -21.29 25.45
CA ALA A 290 33.35 -20.27 24.65
C ALA A 290 32.37 -19.33 23.93
N ARG A 291 31.26 -19.86 23.41
CA ARG A 291 30.20 -19.07 22.76
C ARG A 291 29.44 -18.18 23.75
N LYS A 292 29.11 -18.70 24.92
CA LYS A 292 28.35 -17.97 25.97
C LYS A 292 29.19 -16.90 26.65
N LEU A 293 30.47 -17.18 26.92
CA LEU A 293 31.36 -16.26 27.64
C LEU A 293 32.18 -15.34 26.72
N GLN A 294 32.26 -15.65 25.43
CA GLN A 294 33.16 -14.98 24.47
C GLN A 294 34.64 -15.01 24.91
N ILE A 295 35.02 -16.05 25.68
CA ILE A 295 36.38 -16.27 26.16
C ILE A 295 36.95 -17.50 25.46
N HIS A 296 38.06 -17.30 24.75
CA HIS A 296 38.73 -18.36 23.99
C HIS A 296 40.10 -18.77 24.58
N SER A 297 40.56 -18.08 25.63
CA SER A 297 41.85 -18.36 26.28
C SER A 297 41.66 -19.08 27.62
N ALA A 298 42.56 -20.02 27.93
CA ALA A 298 42.56 -20.72 29.21
C ALA A 298 42.75 -19.74 30.39
N ALA A 299 43.66 -18.77 30.24
CA ALA A 299 43.86 -17.71 31.23
C ALA A 299 42.59 -16.87 31.47
N GLY A 300 41.81 -16.58 30.42
CA GLY A 300 40.54 -15.86 30.55
C GLY A 300 39.48 -16.66 31.30
N LEU A 301 39.42 -17.97 31.08
CA LEU A 301 38.50 -18.86 31.81
C LEU A 301 38.87 -18.96 33.30
N THR A 302 40.16 -18.97 33.63
CA THR A 302 40.64 -18.93 35.02
C THR A 302 40.24 -17.63 35.73
N ILE A 303 40.43 -16.48 35.07
CA ILE A 303 40.01 -15.17 35.61
C ILE A 303 38.49 -15.17 35.85
N TYR A 304 37.72 -15.66 34.87
CA TYR A 304 36.26 -15.75 34.99
C TYR A 304 35.82 -16.64 36.16
N ALA A 305 36.47 -17.79 36.36
CA ALA A 305 36.16 -18.72 37.45
C ALA A 305 36.43 -18.12 38.84
N ILE A 306 37.48 -17.31 38.97
CA ILE A 306 37.80 -16.59 40.22
C ILE A 306 36.78 -15.49 40.49
N VAL A 307 36.47 -14.65 39.50
CA VAL A 307 35.55 -13.52 39.63
C VAL A 307 34.13 -13.97 39.99
N ASN A 308 33.70 -15.15 39.52
CA ASN A 308 32.38 -15.70 39.78
C ASN A 308 32.34 -16.69 40.98
N ASN A 309 33.39 -16.73 41.81
CA ASN A 309 33.51 -17.62 42.98
C ASN A 309 33.31 -19.13 42.65
N LEU A 310 33.69 -19.56 41.44
CA LEU A 310 33.59 -20.97 41.03
C LEU A 310 34.79 -21.79 41.53
N VAL A 311 35.93 -21.16 41.81
CA VAL A 311 37.17 -21.82 42.28
C VAL A 311 37.89 -20.94 43.28
N ASP A 312 38.37 -21.54 44.37
CA ASP A 312 39.21 -20.87 45.37
C ASP A 312 40.70 -20.93 44.95
N ILE A 313 41.45 -19.85 45.20
CA ILE A 313 42.82 -19.61 44.68
C ILE A 313 43.81 -20.73 45.07
N SER A 314 43.50 -21.51 46.11
CA SER A 314 44.32 -22.64 46.58
C SER A 314 44.36 -23.84 45.63
N ASN A 315 43.42 -23.96 44.68
CA ASN A 315 43.27 -25.15 43.82
C ASN A 315 43.76 -24.95 42.37
N VAL A 316 44.33 -23.78 42.04
CA VAL A 316 44.81 -23.47 40.70
C VAL A 316 46.28 -23.85 40.56
N LYS A 317 46.58 -24.85 39.73
CA LYS A 317 47.97 -25.11 39.28
C LYS A 317 48.31 -24.09 38.20
N LEU A 318 49.19 -23.15 38.54
CA LEU A 318 49.83 -22.22 37.58
C LEU A 318 50.77 -22.96 36.63
#